data_AF-A0A7S2Z4Z2-F1
#
_entry.id   AF-A0A7S2Z4Z2-F1
#
_cell.length_a   1.000
_cell.length_b   1.000
_cell.length_c   1.000
_cell.angle_alpha   90.00
_cell.angle_beta   90.00
_cell.angle_gamma   90.00
#
_symmetry.space_group_name_H-M   'P 1'
#
loop_
_entity.id
_entity.type
_entity.pdbx_description
1 polymer ?
#
loop_
_entity_poly.entity_id
_entity_poly.type
_entity_poly.pdbx_seq_one_letter_code
_entity_poly.pdbx_strand_id
1 'polypeptide(L)'
;LRSNVFEVGEYKWYILVYPQGCDVSNHLSLFLCVADYDKLLPGWSHFAQFTIAVVNKDPKKSKYSDTLHRFCKKEHDWGWKKFMELSKVLDGFTVSDTLVIKAQVQVIREKQNRPFRCLDTQYRRGRVPD
;
A
#
# COMPACT_ATOMS: atom_id res chain seq x y z
N LEU A 1 -7.80 -1.16 14.58
CA LEU A 1 -8.85 -0.29 14.01
C LEU A 1 -8.67 -0.24 12.50
N ARG A 2 -9.73 -0.02 11.72
CA ARG A 2 -9.61 0.20 10.27
C ARG A 2 -10.40 1.44 9.85
N SER A 3 -9.92 2.16 8.84
CA SER A 3 -10.68 3.25 8.22
C SER A 3 -11.87 2.73 7.42
N ASN A 4 -12.71 3.66 6.95
CA ASN A 4 -13.60 3.37 5.83
C ASN A 4 -12.79 3.02 4.57
N VAL A 5 -13.43 2.27 3.68
CA VAL A 5 -12.86 1.94 2.38
C VAL A 5 -12.93 3.16 1.46
N PHE A 6 -11.88 3.39 0.69
CA PHE A 6 -11.80 4.44 -0.32
C PHE A 6 -11.22 3.88 -1.62
N GLU A 7 -11.53 4.52 -2.75
CA GLU A 7 -11.14 4.02 -4.08
C GLU A 7 -10.06 4.91 -4.71
N VAL A 8 -8.96 4.29 -5.16
CA VAL A 8 -7.88 4.95 -5.90
C VAL A 8 -7.35 3.99 -6.95
N GLY A 9 -7.27 4.47 -8.19
CA GLY A 9 -6.69 3.70 -9.30
C GLY A 9 -7.46 2.42 -9.63
N GLU A 10 -8.79 2.43 -9.48
CA GLU A 10 -9.71 1.28 -9.68
C GLU A 10 -9.59 0.19 -8.59
N TYR A 11 -8.87 0.47 -7.50
CA TYR A 11 -8.72 -0.42 -6.37
C TYR A 11 -9.31 0.18 -5.11
N LYS A 12 -9.88 -0.68 -4.28
CA LYS A 12 -10.40 -0.33 -2.97
C LYS A 12 -9.33 -0.52 -1.91
N TRP A 13 -9.14 0.50 -1.10
CA TRP A 13 -8.11 0.57 -0.07
C TRP A 13 -8.72 0.89 1.29
N TYR A 14 -8.03 0.51 2.36
CA TYR A 14 -8.30 1.02 3.71
C TYR A 14 -7.00 1.15 4.48
N ILE A 15 -7.00 1.95 5.54
CA ILE A 15 -5.89 2.08 6.47
C ILE A 15 -6.16 1.18 7.66
N LEU A 16 -5.20 0.31 7.98
CA LEU A 16 -5.19 -0.49 9.20
C LEU A 16 -4.32 0.21 10.25
N VAL A 17 -4.89 0.41 11.44
CA VAL A 17 -4.29 1.16 12.53
C VAL A 17 -4.15 0.26 13.75
N TYR A 18 -2.94 0.16 14.28
CA TYR A 18 -2.63 -0.46 15.57
C TYR A 18 -2.18 0.63 16.54
N PRO A 19 -3.08 1.15 17.40
CA PRO A 19 -2.75 2.26 18.30
C PRO A 19 -1.70 1.94 19.36
N GLN A 20 -1.49 0.65 19.66
CA GLN A 20 -0.53 0.20 20.69
C GLN A 20 0.61 -0.65 20.09
N GLY A 21 0.65 -0.76 18.76
CA GLY A 21 1.69 -1.47 18.05
C GLY A 21 1.25 -2.79 17.42
N CYS A 22 2.09 -3.26 16.49
CA CYS A 22 1.99 -4.53 15.79
C CYS A 22 3.36 -5.23 15.93
N ASP A 23 3.43 -6.26 16.78
CA ASP A 23 4.64 -6.97 17.27
C ASP A 23 5.63 -6.10 18.07
N VAL A 24 5.62 -4.78 17.88
CA VAL A 24 6.44 -3.81 18.58
C VAL A 24 5.54 -2.93 19.43
N SER A 25 5.72 -2.96 20.76
CA SER A 25 4.98 -2.12 21.69
C SER A 25 5.39 -0.64 21.63
N ASN A 26 4.56 0.23 22.21
CA ASN A 26 4.82 1.67 22.39
C ASN A 26 4.96 2.47 21.09
N HIS A 27 4.52 1.91 19.97
CA HIS A 27 4.49 2.57 18.68
C HIS A 27 3.08 2.51 18.08
N LEU A 28 2.66 3.59 17.44
CA LEU A 28 1.60 3.57 16.46
C LEU A 28 2.10 2.82 15.23
N SER A 29 1.37 1.80 14.79
CA SER A 29 1.62 1.13 13.51
C SER A 29 0.50 1.42 12.51
N LEU A 30 0.88 1.72 11.27
CA LEU A 30 -0.03 2.10 10.20
C LEU A 30 0.29 1.32 8.93
N PHE A 31 -0.74 0.76 8.31
CA PHE A 31 -0.63 0.00 7.06
C PHE A 31 -1.71 0.45 6.07
N LEU A 32 -1.35 0.46 4.80
CA LEU A 32 -2.30 0.54 3.69
C LEU A 32 -2.64 -0.88 3.24
N CYS A 33 -3.92 -1.18 3.08
CA CYS A 33 -4.41 -2.51 2.73
C CYS A 33 -5.32 -2.45 1.51
N VAL A 34 -5.27 -3.47 0.66
CA VAL A 34 -6.25 -3.70 -0.42
C VAL A 34 -7.50 -4.36 0.18
N ALA A 35 -8.68 -3.77 -0.03
CA ALA A 35 -9.92 -4.18 0.63
C ALA A 35 -10.49 -5.51 0.13
N ASP A 36 -10.54 -5.70 -1.20
CA ASP A 36 -11.14 -6.87 -1.86
C ASP A 36 -10.06 -7.92 -2.24
N TYR A 37 -9.00 -8.05 -1.42
CA TYR A 37 -7.83 -8.87 -1.77
C TYR A 37 -8.13 -10.37 -1.91
N ASP A 38 -9.15 -10.84 -1.21
CA ASP A 38 -9.67 -12.22 -1.23
C ASP A 38 -10.27 -12.59 -2.59
N LYS A 39 -10.93 -11.62 -3.24
CA LYS A 39 -11.59 -11.75 -4.55
C LYS A 39 -10.61 -11.64 -5.72
N LEU A 40 -9.37 -11.25 -5.47
CA LEU A 40 -8.36 -11.12 -6.51
C LEU A 40 -7.95 -12.49 -7.08
N LEU A 41 -7.75 -12.50 -8.40
CA LEU A 41 -7.27 -13.67 -9.12
C LEU A 41 -5.84 -14.03 -8.71
N PRO A 42 -5.47 -15.33 -8.74
CA PRO A 42 -4.07 -15.74 -8.62
C PRO A 42 -3.19 -15.00 -9.63
N GLY A 43 -2.04 -14.50 -9.18
CA GLY A 43 -1.11 -13.74 -10.02
C GLY A 43 -1.40 -12.24 -10.13
N TRP A 44 -2.49 -11.73 -9.54
CA TRP A 44 -2.71 -10.29 -9.44
C TRP A 44 -1.59 -9.64 -8.62
N SER A 45 -0.99 -8.58 -9.17
CA SER A 45 -0.10 -7.70 -8.44
C SER A 45 -0.03 -6.32 -9.07
N HIS A 46 0.01 -5.26 -8.26
CA HIS A 46 0.18 -3.89 -8.74
C HIS A 46 1.15 -3.12 -7.87
N PHE A 47 1.98 -2.30 -8.52
CA PHE A 47 2.78 -1.31 -7.82
C PHE A 47 1.89 -0.14 -7.40
N ALA A 48 2.03 0.29 -6.15
CA ALA A 48 1.47 1.54 -5.68
C ALA A 48 2.51 2.29 -4.85
N GLN A 49 2.70 3.56 -5.17
CA GLN A 49 3.39 4.50 -4.30
C GLN A 49 2.35 5.12 -3.38
N PHE A 50 2.64 5.18 -2.09
CA PHE A 50 1.72 5.81 -1.15
C PHE A 50 2.46 6.49 -0.02
N THR A 51 1.81 7.52 0.52
CA THR A 51 2.27 8.29 1.67
C THR A 51 1.20 8.22 2.76
N ILE A 52 1.58 7.80 3.96
CA ILE A 52 0.74 7.94 5.16
C ILE A 52 1.26 9.10 5.99
N ALA A 53 0.35 9.95 6.45
CA ALA A 53 0.67 11.09 7.30
C ALA A 53 -0.16 11.06 8.58
N VAL A 54 0.49 11.38 9.70
CA VAL A 54 -0.17 11.72 10.96
C VAL A 54 -0.08 13.23 11.12
N VAL A 55 -1.25 13.87 11.09
CA VAL A 55 -1.37 15.33 11.03
C VAL A 55 -1.19 15.92 12.42
N ASN A 56 -0.30 16.89 12.53
CA ASN A 56 -0.13 17.70 13.73
C ASN A 56 -0.95 18.99 13.61
N LYS A 57 -1.32 19.58 14.75
CA LYS A 57 -1.92 20.93 14.83
C LYS A 57 -1.09 21.97 14.09
N ASP A 58 0.23 21.87 14.17
CA ASP A 58 1.16 22.60 13.32
C ASP A 58 1.47 21.78 12.06
N PRO A 59 1.02 22.18 10.87
CA PRO A 59 1.25 21.42 9.64
C PRO A 59 2.74 21.12 9.39
N LYS A 60 3.66 21.98 9.84
CA LYS A 60 5.11 21.80 9.68
C LYS A 60 5.68 20.66 10.53
N LYS A 61 4.96 20.24 11.57
CA LYS A 61 5.33 19.13 12.47
C LYS A 61 4.63 17.81 12.12
N SER A 62 3.79 17.81 11.08
CA SER A 62 3.14 16.58 10.64
C SER A 62 4.17 15.55 10.22
N LYS A 63 3.92 14.28 10.57
CA LYS A 63 4.82 13.19 10.22
C LYS A 63 4.32 12.52 8.95
N TYR A 64 5.22 12.33 8.00
CA TYR A 64 4.96 11.67 6.72
C TYR A 64 5.87 10.45 6.59
N SER A 65 5.37 9.40 5.95
CA SER A 65 6.21 8.30 5.48
C SER A 65 5.68 7.82 4.15
N ASP A 66 6.57 7.78 3.16
CA ASP A 66 6.28 7.36 1.81
C ASP A 66 6.98 6.04 1.49
N THR A 67 6.38 5.25 0.61
CA THR A 67 6.98 4.02 0.13
C THR A 67 6.38 3.61 -1.21
N LEU A 68 7.11 2.77 -1.93
CA LEU A 68 6.66 2.07 -3.12
C LEU A 68 6.59 0.59 -2.78
N HIS A 69 5.43 -0.03 -2.99
CA HIS A 69 5.25 -1.44 -2.74
C HIS A 69 4.46 -2.11 -3.87
N ARG A 70 4.75 -3.40 -4.09
CA ARG A 70 4.00 -4.25 -5.03
C ARG A 70 3.01 -5.09 -4.26
N PHE A 71 1.78 -4.60 -4.18
CA PHE A 71 0.68 -5.32 -3.55
C PHE A 71 0.34 -6.57 -4.35
N CYS A 72 0.09 -7.68 -3.67
CA CYS A 72 -0.41 -8.90 -4.26
C CYS A 72 -1.37 -9.62 -3.30
N LYS A 73 -1.95 -10.75 -3.70
CA LYS A 73 -2.86 -11.50 -2.83
C LYS A 73 -2.21 -11.97 -1.51
N LYS A 74 -0.91 -12.30 -1.54
CA LYS A 74 -0.16 -12.75 -0.35
C LYS A 74 0.31 -11.58 0.52
N GLU A 75 0.66 -10.46 -0.11
CA GLU A 75 1.13 -9.22 0.52
C GLU A 75 0.15 -8.11 0.13
N HIS A 76 -1.04 -8.17 0.71
CA HIS A 76 -2.15 -7.25 0.40
C HIS A 76 -2.12 -5.99 1.28
N ASP A 77 -1.24 -5.99 2.27
CA ASP A 77 -0.98 -4.87 3.17
C ASP A 77 0.51 -4.50 3.18
N TRP A 78 0.78 -3.22 3.38
CA TRP A 78 2.14 -2.72 3.55
C TRP A 78 2.16 -1.44 4.38
N GLY A 79 3.21 -1.23 5.16
CA GLY A 79 3.31 -0.06 6.02
C GLY A 79 4.41 -0.16 7.06
N TRP A 80 4.20 0.48 8.21
CA TRP A 80 5.23 0.67 9.22
C TRP A 80 4.78 0.17 10.58
N LYS A 81 5.45 -0.86 11.10
CA LYS A 81 5.30 -1.34 12.49
C LYS A 81 5.69 -0.25 13.50
N LYS A 82 6.73 0.54 13.19
CA LYS A 82 7.22 1.65 14.02
C LYS A 82 6.94 3.00 13.35
N PHE A 83 5.68 3.31 13.03
CA PHE A 83 5.35 4.56 12.36
C PHE A 83 5.66 5.76 13.26
N MET A 84 5.18 5.78 14.51
CA MET A 84 5.44 6.87 15.46
C MET A 84 5.44 6.34 16.89
N GLU A 85 6.36 6.80 17.74
CA GLU A 85 6.31 6.50 19.18
C GLU A 85 5.08 7.13 19.82
N LEU A 86 4.40 6.40 20.70
CA LEU A 86 3.16 6.89 21.32
C LEU A 86 3.38 8.10 22.23
N SER A 87 4.56 8.21 22.84
CA SER A 87 4.96 9.39 23.62
C SER A 87 4.93 10.68 22.80
N LYS A 88 5.22 10.59 21.48
CA LYS A 88 5.21 11.73 20.56
C LYS A 88 3.83 12.05 20.02
N VAL A 89 2.90 11.10 20.01
CA VAL A 89 1.52 11.31 19.54
C VAL A 89 0.80 12.38 20.40
N LEU A 90 1.15 12.48 21.68
CA LEU A 90 0.58 13.48 22.58
C LEU A 90 1.10 14.91 22.32
N ASP A 91 2.21 15.06 21.57
CA ASP A 91 2.80 16.37 21.25
C ASP A 91 2.12 17.01 20.03
N GLY A 92 0.86 17.40 20.20
CA GLY A 92 0.12 18.18 19.21
C GLY A 92 -0.42 17.40 18.01
N PHE A 93 -0.29 16.07 17.97
CA PHE A 93 -0.95 15.24 16.95
C PHE A 93 -2.40 14.87 17.30
N THR A 94 -2.79 15.05 18.56
CA THR A 94 -4.16 14.84 19.01
C THR A 94 -4.86 16.18 19.27
N VAL A 95 -6.04 16.35 18.67
CA VAL A 95 -6.96 17.47 18.96
C VAL A 95 -8.21 16.84 19.54
N SER A 96 -8.55 17.14 20.81
CA SER A 96 -9.73 16.57 21.49
C SER A 96 -9.79 15.05 21.36
N ASP A 97 -8.70 14.38 21.76
CA ASP A 97 -8.52 12.91 21.69
C ASP A 97 -8.66 12.28 20.30
N THR A 98 -8.67 13.11 19.25
CA THR A 98 -8.76 12.67 17.86
C THR A 98 -7.41 12.79 17.17
N LEU A 99 -6.94 11.67 16.61
CA LEU A 99 -5.75 11.60 15.76
C LEU A 99 -6.18 11.57 14.29
N VAL A 100 -5.67 12.50 13.49
CA VAL A 100 -6.00 12.58 12.06
C VAL A 100 -4.92 11.90 11.24
N ILE A 101 -5.29 10.83 10.54
CA ILE A 101 -4.42 10.09 9.62
C ILE A 101 -4.87 10.36 8.19
N LYS A 102 -3.93 10.72 7.32
CA LYS A 102 -4.17 10.89 5.89
C LYS A 102 -3.38 9.85 5.10
N ALA A 103 -3.95 9.38 4.00
CA ALA A 103 -3.24 8.56 3.03
C ALA A 103 -3.38 9.18 1.63
N GLN A 104 -2.26 9.26 0.93
CA GLN A 104 -2.21 9.55 -0.49
C GLN A 104 -1.72 8.29 -1.19
N VAL A 105 -2.43 7.85 -2.22
CA VAL A 105 -2.11 6.63 -2.96
C VAL A 105 -2.00 6.96 -4.44
N GLN A 106 -1.01 6.38 -5.11
CA GLN A 106 -0.84 6.44 -6.55
C GLN A 106 -0.57 5.03 -7.06
N VAL A 107 -1.51 4.48 -7.80
CA VAL A 107 -1.37 3.17 -8.43
C VAL A 107 -0.58 3.33 -9.73
N ILE A 108 0.52 2.60 -9.84
CA ILE A 108 1.37 2.58 -11.02
C ILE A 108 0.82 1.52 -11.96
N ARG A 109 0.25 1.99 -13.08
CA ARG A 109 -0.18 1.11 -14.16
C ARG A 109 1.04 0.72 -14.98
N GLU A 110 1.33 -0.57 -15.03
CA GLU A 110 2.18 -1.10 -16.08
C GLU A 110 1.45 -0.84 -17.40
N LYS A 111 2.04 -0.01 -18.27
CA LYS A 111 1.61 -0.02 -19.67
C LYS A 111 1.91 -1.44 -20.15
N GLN A 112 0.87 -2.17 -20.56
CA GLN A 112 1.06 -3.34 -21.43
C GLN A 112 1.75 -2.81 -22.70
N ASN A 113 3.07 -2.72 -22.67
CA ASN A 113 3.84 -2.27 -23.81
C ASN A 113 3.98 -3.48 -24.72
N ARG A 114 2.87 -3.69 -25.44
CA ARG A 114 2.63 -4.58 -26.56
C ARG A 114 2.59 -6.06 -26.16
N PRO A 115 1.60 -6.83 -26.67
CA PRO A 115 1.74 -8.28 -26.68
C PRO A 115 3.09 -8.60 -27.30
N PHE A 116 3.70 -9.73 -26.91
CA PHE A 116 4.75 -10.35 -27.70
C PHE A 116 4.36 -10.15 -29.17
N ARG A 117 5.14 -9.37 -29.94
CA ARG A 117 5.00 -9.38 -31.39
C ARG A 117 5.01 -10.86 -31.70
N CYS A 118 3.93 -11.30 -32.32
CA CYS A 118 3.59 -12.66 -32.68
C CYS A 118 4.77 -13.61 -32.54
N LEU A 119 4.54 -14.79 -31.97
CA LEU A 119 5.24 -15.96 -32.48
C LEU A 119 5.19 -15.85 -34.00
N ASP A 120 6.27 -15.37 -34.59
CA ASP A 120 6.37 -15.17 -36.02
C ASP A 120 6.12 -16.57 -36.56
N THR A 121 5.20 -16.70 -37.50
CA THR A 121 4.82 -17.94 -38.19
C THR A 121 5.98 -18.63 -38.92
N GLN A 122 7.21 -18.19 -38.68
CA GLN A 122 8.47 -18.71 -39.21
C GLN A 122 9.36 -19.35 -38.13
N TYR A 123 8.82 -19.86 -37.02
CA TYR A 123 9.57 -20.88 -36.28
C TYR A 123 9.77 -22.08 -37.20
N ARG A 124 10.97 -22.14 -37.79
CA ARG A 124 11.50 -23.27 -38.56
C ARG A 124 11.08 -24.55 -37.86
N ARG A 125 10.38 -25.43 -38.60
CA ARG A 125 10.32 -26.86 -38.26
C ARG A 125 11.76 -27.32 -38.08
N GLY A 126 12.18 -27.54 -36.83
CA GLY A 126 13.34 -28.38 -36.58
C GLY A 126 12.99 -29.76 -37.10
N ARG A 127 13.58 -30.18 -38.22
CA ARG A 127 13.63 -31.60 -38.54
C ARG A 127 14.60 -32.22 -37.56
N VAL A 128 14.10 -33.12 -36.72
CA VAL A 128 14.94 -34.07 -36.01
C VAL A 128 15.35 -35.12 -37.05
N PRO A 129 16.65 -35.34 -37.31
CA PRO A 129 17.08 -36.49 -38.11
C PRO A 129 16.89 -37.78 -37.29
N ASP A 130 16.41 -38.84 -37.95
CA ASP A 130 16.37 -40.21 -37.42
C ASP A 130 17.78 -40.78 -37.18
#